data_AF-A0A169QL31-F1
#
_entry.id   AF-A0A169QL31-F1
#
_cell.length_a   1.000
_cell.length_b   1.000
_cell.length_c   1.000
_cell.angle_alpha   90.00
_cell.angle_beta   90.00
_cell.angle_gamma   90.00
#
_symmetry.space_group_name_H-M   'P 1'
#
loop_
_entity.id
_entity.type
_entity.pdbx_description
1 polymer ?
#
loop_
_entity_poly.entity_id
_entity_poly.type
_entity_poly.pdbx_seq_one_letter_code
_entity_poly.pdbx_strand_id
1 'polypeptide(L)'
;MITEAEVHHACDVLDGRGEEPKYEAIRAELGNRGSWSTIKRYRQSWIAREQEVPPVPEELNAHVTAVATAVWRTAYPLASGTFGDERQAAAAEIGELTAALAHVEAELAARDVALAQLTERAADLERRLAAAEAARQEEAAHRARLSGEVSALAGVNRDLRGLLGSRPEPVAGLRVIEGEAGRGERAS
;
A
#
# COMPACT_ATOMS: atom_id res chain seq x y z
N MET A 1 6.14 -1.28 -94.03
CA MET A 1 5.00 -1.15 -93.08
C MET A 1 5.26 -2.18 -92.00
N ILE A 2 5.19 -1.82 -90.70
CA ILE A 2 5.42 -2.81 -89.63
C ILE A 2 4.16 -3.63 -89.41
N THR A 3 4.35 -4.92 -89.17
CA THR A 3 3.28 -5.89 -88.87
C THR A 3 3.11 -6.08 -87.37
N GLU A 4 1.97 -6.64 -86.97
CA GLU A 4 1.68 -7.00 -85.59
C GLU A 4 2.65 -8.06 -85.05
N ALA A 5 2.98 -9.06 -85.88
CA ALA A 5 3.91 -10.12 -85.54
C ALA A 5 5.32 -9.60 -85.23
N GLU A 6 5.79 -8.57 -85.95
CA GLU A 6 7.09 -7.94 -85.67
C GLU A 6 7.08 -7.21 -84.31
N VAL A 7 5.97 -6.54 -83.96
CA VAL A 7 5.84 -5.86 -82.67
C VAL A 7 5.75 -6.86 -81.53
N HIS A 8 4.97 -7.94 -81.69
CA HIS A 8 4.87 -9.00 -80.68
C HIS A 8 6.19 -9.72 -80.47
N HIS A 9 6.92 -10.02 -81.56
CA HIS A 9 8.25 -10.59 -81.46
C HIS A 9 9.23 -9.68 -80.70
N ALA A 10 9.19 -8.36 -80.95
CA ALA A 10 9.98 -7.41 -80.18
C ALA A 10 9.58 -7.37 -78.70
N CYS A 11 8.28 -7.48 -78.39
CA CYS A 11 7.82 -7.60 -77.01
C CYS A 11 8.31 -8.90 -76.34
N ASP A 12 8.23 -10.04 -77.04
CA ASP A 12 8.70 -11.35 -76.55
C ASP A 12 10.21 -11.34 -76.24
N VAL A 13 11.00 -10.67 -77.09
CA VAL A 13 12.45 -10.54 -76.90
C VAL A 13 12.79 -9.70 -75.67
N LEU A 14 12.04 -8.62 -75.42
CA LEU A 14 12.22 -7.77 -74.23
C LEU A 14 11.80 -8.52 -72.96
N ASP A 15 10.66 -9.19 -73.00
CA ASP A 15 10.13 -10.00 -71.90
C ASP A 15 11.09 -11.16 -71.54
N GLY A 16 11.68 -11.82 -72.54
CA GLY A 16 12.70 -12.86 -72.36
C GLY A 16 14.01 -12.35 -71.74
N ARG A 17 14.28 -11.04 -71.79
CA ARG A 17 15.41 -10.38 -71.09
C ARG A 17 15.03 -9.93 -69.68
N GLY A 18 13.78 -10.11 -69.25
CA GLY A 18 13.25 -9.56 -67.99
C GLY A 18 13.00 -8.05 -68.04
N GLU A 19 12.99 -7.46 -69.24
CA GLU A 19 12.73 -6.03 -69.45
C GLU A 19 11.26 -5.82 -69.82
N GLU A 20 10.62 -4.81 -69.22
CA GLU A 20 9.25 -4.48 -69.58
C GLU A 20 9.18 -3.92 -71.01
N PRO A 21 8.34 -4.47 -71.90
CA PRO A 21 8.22 -4.00 -73.29
C PRO A 21 7.51 -2.64 -73.38
N LYS A 22 8.30 -1.58 -73.12
CA LYS A 22 7.94 -0.17 -73.28
C LYS A 22 8.03 0.23 -74.74
N TYR A 23 7.21 1.19 -75.16
CA TYR A 23 7.13 1.58 -76.57
C TYR A 23 8.48 2.01 -77.17
N GLU A 24 9.32 2.70 -76.38
CA GLU A 24 10.66 3.12 -76.79
C GLU A 24 11.59 1.94 -77.03
N ALA A 25 11.60 0.96 -76.12
CA ALA A 25 12.38 -0.26 -76.24
C ALA A 25 11.91 -1.10 -77.44
N ILE A 26 10.59 -1.24 -77.62
CA ILE A 26 10.02 -1.94 -78.79
C ILE A 26 10.45 -1.24 -80.09
N ARG A 27 10.40 0.09 -80.13
CA ARG A 27 10.78 0.86 -81.32
C ARG A 27 12.28 0.77 -81.61
N ALA A 28 13.12 0.73 -80.57
CA ALA A 28 14.55 0.49 -80.68
C ALA A 28 14.83 -0.91 -81.25
N GLU A 29 14.16 -1.95 -80.73
CA GLU A 29 14.29 -3.34 -81.20
C GLU A 29 13.82 -3.50 -82.67
N LEU A 30 12.85 -2.71 -83.11
CA LEU A 30 12.37 -2.67 -84.51
C LEU A 30 13.29 -1.87 -85.47
N GLY A 31 14.42 -1.34 -84.99
CA GLY A 31 15.37 -0.55 -85.76
C GLY A 31 14.89 0.89 -86.01
N ASN A 32 14.19 1.50 -85.06
CA ASN A 32 13.57 2.83 -85.14
C ASN A 32 12.49 2.99 -86.22
N ARG A 33 11.94 1.87 -86.73
CA ARG A 33 10.98 1.87 -87.83
C ARG A 33 9.53 1.96 -87.35
N GLY A 34 8.74 2.60 -88.20
CA GLY A 34 7.29 2.75 -88.14
C GLY A 34 6.73 3.64 -87.02
N SER A 35 5.40 3.83 -87.05
CA SER A 35 4.75 4.88 -86.27
C SER A 35 4.45 4.43 -84.83
N TRP A 36 4.56 5.37 -83.90
CA TRP A 36 4.17 5.18 -82.49
C TRP A 36 2.73 4.67 -82.33
N SER A 37 1.80 5.15 -83.16
CA SER A 37 0.40 4.69 -83.14
C SER A 37 0.25 3.22 -83.54
N THR A 38 1.07 2.75 -84.47
CA THR A 38 1.07 1.36 -84.94
C THR A 38 1.66 0.44 -83.87
N ILE A 39 2.81 0.83 -83.29
CA ILE A 39 3.45 0.08 -82.20
C ILE A 39 2.55 0.03 -80.97
N LYS A 40 1.92 1.16 -80.60
CA LYS A 40 0.99 1.22 -79.48
C LYS A 40 -0.18 0.27 -79.65
N ARG A 41 -0.80 0.25 -80.85
CA ARG A 41 -1.93 -0.62 -81.17
C ARG A 41 -1.55 -2.10 -81.07
N TYR A 42 -0.42 -2.51 -81.64
CA TYR A 42 0.00 -3.91 -81.63
C TYR A 42 0.57 -4.36 -80.28
N ARG A 43 1.21 -3.47 -79.50
CA ARG A 43 1.61 -3.79 -78.12
C ARG A 43 0.39 -4.07 -77.23
N GLN A 44 -0.75 -3.41 -77.45
CA GLN A 44 -1.95 -3.63 -76.65
C GLN A 44 -2.56 -5.03 -76.84
N SER A 45 -2.36 -5.66 -78.00
CA SER A 45 -2.79 -7.04 -78.25
C SER A 45 -1.76 -8.09 -77.84
N TRP A 46 -0.57 -7.67 -77.40
CA TRP A 46 0.46 -8.58 -76.90
C TRP A 46 0.16 -9.02 -75.47
N ILE A 47 0.26 -10.33 -75.23
CA ILE A 47 0.11 -10.97 -73.92
C ILE A 47 1.44 -11.64 -73.59
N ALA A 48 2.02 -11.29 -72.43
CA ALA A 48 3.24 -11.92 -71.95
C ALA A 48 3.04 -13.43 -71.89
N ARG A 49 4.00 -14.20 -72.43
CA ARG A 49 3.95 -15.65 -72.29
C ARG A 49 4.23 -15.96 -70.83
N GLU A 50 3.32 -16.71 -70.21
CA GLU A 50 3.56 -17.24 -68.88
C GLU A 50 4.82 -18.12 -68.97
N GLN A 51 5.91 -17.67 -68.35
CA GLN A 51 7.13 -18.46 -68.28
C GLN A 51 6.81 -19.69 -67.44
N GLU A 52 6.90 -20.87 -68.06
CA GLU A 52 6.89 -22.13 -67.32
C GLU A 52 8.12 -22.13 -66.41
N VAL A 53 7.87 -21.84 -65.13
CA VAL A 53 8.90 -22.01 -64.10
C VAL A 53 9.13 -23.51 -63.98
N PRO A 54 10.35 -24.01 -64.27
CA PRO A 54 10.63 -25.43 -64.15
C PRO A 54 10.39 -25.86 -62.69
N PRO A 55 9.88 -27.09 -62.47
CA PRO A 55 9.64 -27.57 -61.12
C PRO A 55 10.94 -27.51 -60.33
N VAL A 56 10.86 -26.96 -59.11
CA VAL A 56 12.02 -26.88 -58.21
C VAL A 56 12.52 -28.30 -57.97
N PRO A 57 13.83 -28.58 -58.17
CA PRO A 57 14.39 -29.90 -57.93
C PRO A 57 14.10 -30.36 -56.50
N GLU A 58 13.70 -31.63 -56.37
CA GLU A 58 13.28 -32.18 -55.08
C GLU A 58 14.44 -32.18 -54.07
N GLU A 59 15.68 -32.31 -54.54
CA GLU A 59 16.87 -32.16 -53.70
C GLU A 59 16.98 -30.76 -53.10
N LEU A 60 16.69 -29.71 -53.88
CA LEU A 60 16.75 -28.33 -53.39
C LEU A 60 15.67 -28.10 -52.34
N ASN A 61 14.46 -28.60 -52.58
CA ASN A 61 13.37 -28.49 -51.62
C ASN A 61 13.68 -29.25 -50.31
N ALA A 62 14.29 -30.44 -50.41
CA ALA A 62 14.74 -31.20 -49.25
C ALA A 62 15.83 -30.45 -48.47
N HIS A 63 16.78 -29.80 -49.14
CA HIS A 63 17.83 -29.00 -48.48
C HIS A 63 17.25 -27.79 -47.75
N VAL A 64 16.35 -27.03 -48.40
CA VAL A 64 15.68 -25.88 -47.78
C VAL A 64 14.88 -26.32 -46.55
N THR A 65 14.14 -27.42 -46.67
CA THR A 65 13.37 -27.99 -45.55
C THR A 65 14.29 -28.44 -44.41
N ALA A 66 15.42 -29.08 -44.72
CA ALA A 66 16.39 -29.52 -43.72
C ALA A 66 17.03 -28.33 -42.97
N VAL A 67 17.38 -27.26 -43.69
CA VAL A 67 17.91 -26.02 -43.07
C VAL A 67 16.85 -25.36 -42.20
N ALA A 68 15.61 -25.19 -42.70
CA ALA A 68 14.51 -24.62 -41.92
C ALA A 68 14.24 -25.43 -40.65
N THR A 69 14.25 -26.77 -40.75
CA THR A 69 14.09 -27.68 -39.61
C THR A 69 15.24 -27.52 -38.61
N ALA A 70 16.49 -27.41 -39.08
CA ALA A 70 17.65 -27.24 -38.21
C ALA A 70 17.61 -25.89 -37.47
N VAL A 71 17.23 -24.81 -38.16
CA VAL A 71 17.04 -23.49 -37.55
C VAL A 71 15.93 -23.56 -36.50
N TRP A 72 14.77 -24.13 -36.84
CA TRP A 72 13.64 -24.26 -35.91
C TRP A 72 13.99 -25.09 -34.67
N ARG A 73 14.65 -26.24 -34.86
CA ARG A 73 15.11 -27.12 -33.77
C ARG A 73 16.06 -26.42 -32.80
N THR A 74 16.76 -25.39 -33.25
CA THR A 74 17.71 -24.64 -32.42
C THR A 74 17.04 -23.42 -31.79
N ALA A 75 16.28 -22.65 -32.57
CA ALA A 75 15.63 -21.43 -32.12
C ALA A 75 14.48 -21.69 -31.14
N TYR A 76 13.70 -22.74 -31.36
CA TYR A 76 12.52 -23.02 -30.54
C TYR A 76 12.85 -23.38 -29.08
N PRO A 77 13.81 -24.28 -28.79
CA PRO A 77 14.18 -24.58 -27.40
C PRO A 77 14.83 -23.39 -26.69
N LEU A 78 15.64 -22.59 -27.40
CA LEU A 78 16.23 -21.36 -26.85
C LEU A 78 15.13 -20.38 -26.42
N ALA A 79 14.20 -20.06 -27.32
CA ALA A 79 13.09 -19.17 -27.01
C ALA A 79 12.16 -19.75 -25.93
N SER A 80 11.85 -21.04 -26.01
CA SER A 80 10.95 -21.69 -25.04
C SER A 80 11.59 -21.81 -23.65
N GLY A 81 12.91 -22.02 -23.60
CA GLY A 81 13.71 -22.07 -22.38
C GLY A 81 13.75 -20.73 -21.67
N THR A 82 14.06 -19.64 -22.39
CA THR A 82 14.07 -18.29 -21.80
C THR A 82 12.71 -17.91 -21.23
N PHE A 83 11.61 -18.18 -21.95
CA PHE A 83 10.27 -17.93 -21.41
C PHE A 83 9.93 -18.85 -20.22
N GLY A 84 10.50 -20.05 -20.15
CA GLY A 84 10.36 -20.94 -19.00
C GLY A 84 11.05 -20.37 -17.76
N ASP A 85 12.31 -19.98 -17.91
CA ASP A 85 13.13 -19.42 -16.85
C ASP A 85 12.54 -18.09 -16.34
N GLU A 86 12.11 -17.20 -17.25
CA GLU A 86 11.46 -15.93 -16.90
C GLU A 86 10.15 -16.16 -16.13
N ARG A 87 9.30 -17.10 -16.58
CA ARG A 87 8.06 -17.43 -15.85
C ARG A 87 8.35 -18.02 -14.48
N GLN A 88 9.36 -18.86 -14.36
CA GLN A 88 9.74 -19.46 -13.08
C GLN A 88 10.30 -18.40 -12.12
N ALA A 89 11.15 -17.50 -12.61
CA ALA A 89 11.69 -16.40 -11.83
C ALA A 89 10.58 -15.46 -11.35
N ALA A 90 9.66 -15.07 -12.26
CA ALA A 90 8.52 -14.24 -11.90
C ALA A 90 7.58 -14.92 -10.89
N ALA A 91 7.34 -16.23 -11.02
CA ALA A 91 6.53 -16.98 -10.06
C ALA A 91 7.19 -17.07 -8.68
N ALA A 92 8.52 -17.23 -8.63
CA ALA A 92 9.27 -17.21 -7.38
C ALA A 92 9.20 -15.83 -6.71
N GLU A 93 9.42 -14.75 -7.47
CA GLU A 93 9.31 -13.37 -6.99
C GLU A 93 7.91 -13.04 -6.47
N ILE A 94 6.86 -13.43 -7.21
CA ILE A 94 5.47 -13.29 -6.74
C ILE A 94 5.26 -14.06 -5.43
N GLY A 95 5.81 -15.26 -5.30
CA GLY A 95 5.73 -16.06 -4.08
C GLY A 95 6.41 -15.36 -2.89
N GLU A 96 7.62 -14.85 -3.09
CA GLU A 96 8.38 -14.12 -2.07
C GLU A 96 7.66 -12.84 -1.63
N LEU A 97 7.19 -12.04 -2.60
CA LEU A 97 6.45 -10.81 -2.32
C LEU A 97 5.13 -11.09 -1.59
N THR A 98 4.41 -12.15 -1.98
CA THR A 98 3.17 -12.56 -1.31
C THR A 98 3.44 -12.99 0.13
N ALA A 99 4.51 -13.74 0.38
CA ALA A 99 4.91 -14.14 1.72
C ALA A 99 5.34 -12.95 2.59
N ALA A 100 6.11 -12.02 2.02
CA ALA A 100 6.52 -10.79 2.69
C ALA A 100 5.32 -9.90 3.03
N LEU A 101 4.35 -9.77 2.11
CA LEU A 101 3.13 -9.01 2.33
C LEU A 101 2.29 -9.62 3.47
N ALA A 102 2.08 -10.93 3.45
CA ALA A 102 1.36 -11.63 4.53
C ALA A 102 2.06 -11.47 5.89
N HIS A 103 3.39 -11.45 5.91
CA HIS A 103 4.16 -11.23 7.13
C HIS A 103 3.94 -9.80 7.68
N VAL A 104 4.07 -8.79 6.82
CA VAL A 104 3.86 -7.38 7.23
C VAL A 104 2.42 -7.13 7.68
N GLU A 105 1.43 -7.72 7.02
CA GLU A 105 0.03 -7.63 7.44
C GLU A 105 -0.20 -8.24 8.83
N ALA A 106 0.43 -9.39 9.12
CA ALA A 106 0.36 -10.01 10.44
C ALA A 106 1.03 -9.15 11.52
N GLU A 107 2.18 -8.53 11.21
CA GLU A 107 2.84 -7.61 12.12
C GLU A 107 1.99 -6.37 12.39
N LEU A 108 1.40 -5.77 11.36
CA LEU A 108 0.49 -4.61 11.49
C LEU A 108 -0.69 -4.94 12.39
N ALA A 109 -1.37 -6.07 12.16
CA ALA A 109 -2.48 -6.51 13.00
C ALA A 109 -2.05 -6.70 14.47
N ALA A 110 -0.87 -7.27 14.71
CA ALA A 110 -0.34 -7.42 16.06
C ALA A 110 -0.03 -6.06 16.71
N ARG A 111 0.46 -5.08 15.94
CA ARG A 111 0.72 -3.72 16.41
C ARG A 111 -0.56 -2.97 16.74
N ASP A 112 -1.60 -3.12 15.94
CA ASP A 112 -2.91 -2.49 16.20
C ASP A 112 -3.52 -3.00 17.49
N VAL A 113 -3.44 -4.31 17.75
CA VAL A 113 -3.88 -4.90 19.03
C VAL A 113 -3.06 -4.34 20.19
N ALA A 114 -1.73 -4.24 20.04
CA ALA A 114 -0.88 -3.68 21.09
C ALA A 114 -1.18 -2.20 21.36
N LEU A 115 -1.43 -1.40 20.32
CA LEU A 115 -1.81 0.01 20.45
C LEU A 115 -3.16 0.18 21.16
N ALA A 116 -4.15 -0.66 20.83
CA ALA A 116 -5.44 -0.65 21.51
C ALA A 116 -5.28 -0.95 23.02
N GLN A 117 -4.48 -1.97 23.37
CA GLN A 117 -4.19 -2.32 24.76
C GLN A 117 -3.45 -1.21 25.51
N LEU A 118 -2.47 -0.56 24.87
CA LEU A 118 -1.75 0.56 25.48
C LEU A 118 -2.67 1.76 25.70
N THR A 119 -3.56 2.04 24.76
CA THR A 119 -4.54 3.13 24.87
C THR A 119 -5.50 2.87 26.02
N GLU A 120 -6.01 1.65 26.15
CA GLU A 120 -6.88 1.27 27.27
C GLU A 120 -6.16 1.39 28.62
N ARG A 121 -4.91 0.94 28.70
CA ARG A 121 -4.09 1.08 29.91
C ARG A 121 -3.80 2.54 30.26
N ALA A 122 -3.53 3.38 29.27
CA ALA A 122 -3.32 4.81 29.49
C ALA A 122 -4.58 5.46 30.07
N ALA A 123 -5.75 5.20 29.48
CA ALA A 123 -7.02 5.69 29.99
C ALA A 123 -7.32 5.18 31.41
N ASP A 124 -6.98 3.93 31.72
CA ASP A 124 -7.15 3.39 33.07
C ASP A 124 -6.23 4.08 34.09
N LEU A 125 -4.97 4.30 33.73
CA LEU A 125 -4.01 5.01 34.58
C LEU A 125 -4.43 6.47 34.81
N GLU A 126 -4.94 7.15 33.79
CA GLU A 126 -5.48 8.51 33.92
C GLU A 126 -6.66 8.56 34.90
N ARG A 127 -7.59 7.60 34.81
CA ARG A 127 -8.71 7.49 35.77
C ARG A 127 -8.22 7.25 37.19
N ARG A 128 -7.23 6.36 37.38
CA ARG A 128 -6.65 6.07 38.70
C ARG A 128 -5.92 7.30 39.26
N LEU A 129 -5.20 8.04 38.43
CA LEU A 129 -4.54 9.26 38.83
C LEU A 129 -5.55 10.31 39.30
N ALA A 130 -6.60 10.56 38.51
CA ALA A 130 -7.66 11.49 38.87
C ALA A 130 -8.36 11.09 40.18
N ALA A 131 -8.63 9.79 40.38
CA ALA A 131 -9.22 9.29 41.63
C ALA A 131 -8.28 9.48 42.84
N ALA A 132 -6.98 9.22 42.67
CA ALA A 132 -5.98 9.42 43.72
C ALA A 132 -5.81 10.90 44.07
N GLU A 133 -5.88 11.79 43.08
CA GLU A 133 -5.84 13.24 43.29
C GLU A 133 -7.08 13.72 44.06
N ALA A 134 -8.27 13.25 43.69
CA ALA A 134 -9.51 13.56 44.41
C ALA A 134 -9.45 13.08 45.88
N ALA A 135 -9.01 11.84 46.12
CA ALA A 135 -8.86 11.30 47.47
C ALA A 135 -7.86 12.14 48.32
N ARG A 136 -6.73 12.57 47.73
CA ARG A 136 -5.78 13.46 48.41
C ARG A 136 -6.38 14.82 48.76
N GLN A 137 -7.22 15.38 47.89
CA GLN A 137 -7.92 16.64 48.17
C GLN A 137 -8.93 16.49 49.32
N GLU A 138 -9.68 15.39 49.34
CA GLU A 138 -10.61 15.07 50.44
C GLU A 138 -9.88 14.90 51.77
N GLU A 139 -8.77 14.15 51.79
CA GLU A 139 -7.94 13.99 52.98
C GLU A 139 -7.37 15.32 53.48
N ALA A 140 -6.89 16.18 52.57
CA ALA A 140 -6.39 17.50 52.91
C ALA A 140 -7.49 18.39 53.51
N ALA A 141 -8.69 18.37 52.93
CA ALA A 141 -9.85 19.10 53.45
C ALA A 141 -10.29 18.57 54.82
N HIS A 142 -10.31 17.25 55.00
CA HIS A 142 -10.64 16.61 56.27
C HIS A 142 -9.62 16.98 57.36
N ARG A 143 -8.33 16.94 57.04
CA ARG A 143 -7.25 17.34 57.96
C ARG A 143 -7.34 18.82 58.35
N ALA A 144 -7.63 19.70 57.38
CA ALA A 144 -7.85 21.12 57.65
C ALA A 144 -9.04 21.35 58.59
N ARG A 145 -10.14 20.62 58.38
CA ARG A 145 -11.31 20.67 59.26
C ARG A 145 -10.99 20.22 60.68
N LEU A 146 -10.36 19.06 60.86
CA LEU A 146 -9.95 18.56 62.18
C LEU A 146 -9.00 19.54 62.88
N SER A 147 -8.06 20.14 62.16
CA SER A 147 -7.18 21.18 62.71
C SER A 147 -7.96 22.39 63.20
N GLY A 148 -9.00 22.81 62.46
CA GLY A 148 -9.91 23.88 62.87
C GLY A 148 -10.69 23.54 64.14
N GLU A 149 -11.25 22.33 64.21
CA GLU A 149 -11.98 21.83 65.40
C GLU A 149 -11.07 21.77 66.64
N VAL A 150 -9.84 21.26 66.51
CA VAL A 150 -8.83 21.24 67.58
C VAL A 150 -8.50 22.65 68.06
N SER A 151 -8.31 23.60 67.14
CA SER A 151 -8.03 24.99 67.49
C SER A 151 -9.22 25.64 68.24
N ALA A 152 -10.45 25.37 67.81
CA ALA A 152 -11.66 25.85 68.47
C ALA A 152 -11.79 25.29 69.90
N LEU A 153 -11.60 23.97 70.06
CA LEU A 153 -11.62 23.31 71.38
C LEU A 153 -10.51 23.85 72.30
N ALA A 154 -9.32 24.10 71.77
CA ALA A 154 -8.23 24.71 72.53
C ALA A 154 -8.58 26.13 73.00
N GLY A 155 -9.28 26.91 72.17
CA GLY A 155 -9.85 28.21 72.53
C GLY A 155 -10.85 28.11 73.68
N VAL A 156 -11.87 27.25 73.54
CA VAL A 156 -12.89 27.02 74.58
C VAL A 156 -12.24 26.55 75.89
N ASN A 157 -11.27 25.63 75.84
CA ASN A 157 -10.58 25.15 77.03
C ASN A 157 -9.82 26.28 77.75
N ARG A 158 -9.20 27.19 76.99
CA ARG A 158 -8.54 28.39 77.53
C ARG A 158 -9.53 29.30 78.24
N ASP A 159 -10.69 29.56 77.62
CA ASP A 159 -11.74 30.41 78.17
C ASP A 159 -12.30 29.81 79.49
N LEU A 160 -12.59 28.51 79.49
CA LEU A 160 -13.05 27.80 80.69
C LEU A 160 -12.03 27.85 81.83
N ARG A 161 -10.73 27.70 81.53
CA ARG A 161 -9.67 27.86 82.54
C ARG A 161 -9.59 29.29 83.07
N GLY A 162 -9.78 30.29 82.22
CA GLY A 162 -9.88 31.69 82.64
C GLY A 162 -11.03 31.91 83.62
N LEU A 163 -12.22 31.36 83.33
CA LEU A 163 -13.40 31.45 84.19
C LEU A 163 -13.20 30.74 85.54
N LEU A 164 -12.57 29.56 85.54
CA LEU A 164 -12.28 28.82 86.77
C LEU A 164 -11.18 29.48 87.61
N GLY A 165 -10.18 30.10 86.98
CA GLY A 165 -9.13 30.86 87.67
C GLY A 165 -9.57 32.23 88.19
N SER A 166 -10.70 32.75 87.70
CA SER A 166 -11.31 34.02 88.14
C SER A 166 -12.48 33.82 89.12
N ARG A 167 -12.63 32.61 89.68
CA ARG A 167 -13.66 32.32 90.68
C ARG A 167 -13.41 33.20 91.92
N PRO A 168 -14.35 34.07 92.32
CA PRO A 168 -14.19 34.92 93.49
C PRO A 168 -14.07 34.05 94.75
N GLU A 169 -13.25 34.47 95.70
CA GLU A 169 -13.13 33.82 97.02
C GLU A 169 -14.52 33.57 97.63
N PRO A 170 -14.72 32.46 98.36
CA PRO A 170 -15.97 32.23 99.05
C PRO A 170 -16.21 33.39 100.02
N VAL A 171 -17.31 34.12 99.81
CA VAL A 171 -17.77 35.17 100.71
C VAL A 171 -17.94 34.53 102.09
N ALA A 172 -17.04 34.87 103.01
CA ALA A 172 -17.13 34.53 104.42
C ALA A 172 -18.43 35.12 104.98
N GLY A 173 -19.47 34.30 105.08
CA GLY A 173 -20.81 34.80 105.37
C GLY A 173 -21.85 33.72 105.69
N LEU A 174 -21.46 32.64 106.37
CA LEU A 174 -22.41 31.76 107.05
C LEU A 174 -21.98 31.68 108.51
N ARG A 175 -22.52 32.60 109.33
CA ARG A 175 -22.54 32.42 110.79
C ARG A 175 -23.37 31.17 111.07
N VAL A 176 -22.67 30.13 111.50
CA VAL A 176 -23.27 29.01 112.23
C VAL A 176 -23.89 29.61 113.50
N ILE A 177 -25.20 29.48 113.66
CA ILE A 177 -25.87 29.67 114.94
C ILE A 177 -25.70 28.35 115.67
N GLU A 178 -24.63 28.24 116.49
CA GLU A 178 -24.45 27.11 117.41
C GLU A 178 -25.43 27.24 118.58
N GLY A 179 -25.99 26.08 118.95
CA GLY A 179 -27.07 25.94 119.91
C GLY A 179 -26.70 26.25 121.36
N GLU A 180 -27.64 26.88 122.05
CA GLU A 180 -27.76 26.82 123.50
C GLU A 180 -28.93 25.89 123.85
N ALA A 181 -28.64 24.66 124.28
CA ALA A 181 -29.55 23.85 125.09
C ALA A 181 -28.82 22.63 125.68
N GLY A 182 -27.99 22.85 126.69
CA GLY A 182 -27.53 21.80 127.61
C GLY A 182 -28.10 22.05 129.00
N ARG A 183 -29.12 21.29 129.42
CA ARG A 183 -29.53 21.18 130.84
C ARG A 183 -30.21 19.84 131.12
N GLY A 184 -29.67 19.10 132.10
CA GLY A 184 -30.22 17.90 132.74
C GLY A 184 -29.74 16.59 132.09
N GLU A 185 -28.74 15.85 132.58
CA GLU A 185 -28.45 15.33 133.92
C GLU A 185 -29.46 14.26 134.42
N ARG A 186 -28.95 13.03 134.62
CA ARG A 186 -29.43 11.87 135.44
C ARG A 186 -30.56 11.02 134.84
N ALA A 187 -30.66 9.71 135.01
CA ALA A 187 -29.96 8.71 135.84
C ALA A 187 -30.16 7.32 135.20
N SER A 188 -29.25 6.40 135.56
CA SER A 188 -29.40 4.93 135.72
C SER A 188 -30.25 4.12 134.76
#